data_AF-M3C1U1-F1
#
_entry.id   AF-M3C1U1-F1
#
_cell.length_a   1.000
_cell.length_b   1.000
_cell.length_c   1.000
_cell.angle_alpha   90.00
_cell.angle_beta   90.00
_cell.angle_gamma   90.00
#
_symmetry.space_group_name_H-M   'P 1'
#
loop_
_entity.id
_entity.type
_entity.pdbx_description
1 polymer ?
#
loop_
_entity_poly.entity_id
_entity_poly.type
_entity_poly.pdbx_seq_one_letter_code
_entity_poly.pdbx_strand_id
1 'polypeptide(L)'
;MTSEQHTGSGPAAPAAVRLIFEYEGPDIRLVSRQRVDAAPPPTDDLTGPHPTAATAGESEVKGFWVEVRDGRQRPLYRRVMHPPVRHDAEVFSDDAERSLARVPVDEPKGTFAVLVPEIEGADHVALVSSPLTPGPTVAAAAEVARFSLTPDTDETDETPEGGR
;
A
#
# COMPACT_ATOMS: atom_id res chain seq x y z
N MET A 1 -39.87 -4.19 -38.96
CA MET A 1 -38.99 -5.15 -38.27
C MET A 1 -37.65 -4.45 -38.16
N THR A 2 -37.47 -3.66 -37.11
CA THR A 2 -36.27 -2.85 -36.89
C THR A 2 -35.73 -3.28 -35.54
N SER A 3 -34.66 -4.07 -35.56
CA SER A 3 -33.98 -4.51 -34.35
C SER A 3 -33.05 -3.40 -33.88
N GLU A 4 -33.44 -2.74 -32.79
CA GLU A 4 -32.53 -1.91 -32.00
C GLU A 4 -31.63 -2.85 -31.20
N GLN A 5 -30.34 -2.89 -31.55
CA GLN A 5 -29.34 -3.55 -30.71
C GLN A 5 -29.06 -2.64 -29.51
N HIS A 6 -29.67 -2.95 -28.37
CA HIS A 6 -29.23 -2.48 -27.07
C HIS A 6 -27.89 -3.14 -26.74
N THR A 7 -26.78 -2.42 -26.88
CA THR A 7 -25.54 -2.75 -26.18
C THR A 7 -25.75 -2.43 -24.70
N GLY A 8 -26.22 -3.42 -23.95
CA GLY A 8 -26.24 -3.38 -22.49
C GLY A 8 -24.81 -3.40 -21.97
N SER A 9 -24.22 -2.23 -21.72
CA SER A 9 -23.07 -2.13 -20.83
C SER A 9 -23.59 -2.41 -19.42
N GLY A 10 -23.47 -3.66 -18.97
CA GLY A 10 -23.65 -3.99 -17.56
C GLY A 10 -22.69 -3.15 -16.70
N PRO A 11 -23.01 -2.88 -15.43
CA PRO A 11 -22.08 -2.18 -14.55
C PRO A 11 -20.76 -2.93 -14.53
N ALA A 12 -19.65 -2.23 -14.81
CA ALA A 12 -18.32 -2.81 -14.72
C ALA A 12 -18.14 -3.41 -13.33
N ALA A 13 -17.66 -4.65 -13.25
CA ALA A 13 -17.35 -5.28 -11.97
C ALA A 13 -16.34 -4.40 -11.20
N PRO A 14 -16.48 -4.29 -9.87
CA PRO A 14 -15.54 -3.50 -9.08
C PRO A 14 -14.13 -4.09 -9.26
N ALA A 15 -13.22 -3.25 -9.74
CA ALA A 15 -11.83 -3.61 -9.98
C ALA A 15 -10.95 -3.05 -8.87
N ALA A 16 -10.06 -3.89 -8.37
CA ALA A 16 -9.08 -3.52 -7.37
C ALA A 16 -7.68 -3.99 -7.79
N VAL A 17 -6.67 -3.38 -7.23
CA VAL A 17 -5.28 -3.77 -7.39
C VAL A 17 -4.79 -4.36 -6.07
N ARG A 18 -4.40 -5.63 -6.09
CA ARG A 18 -3.70 -6.30 -5.00
C ARG A 18 -2.21 -6.00 -5.13
N LEU A 19 -1.66 -5.41 -4.09
CA LEU A 19 -0.25 -5.08 -3.94
C LEU A 19 0.33 -5.97 -2.85
N ILE A 20 1.43 -6.67 -3.15
CA ILE A 20 2.18 -7.44 -2.15
C ILE A 20 3.51 -6.76 -1.93
N PHE A 21 3.79 -6.45 -0.68
CA PHE A 21 5.03 -5.82 -0.25
C PHE A 21 5.86 -6.84 0.52
N GLU A 22 7.17 -6.80 0.31
CA GLU A 22 8.16 -7.43 1.17
C GLU A 22 8.87 -6.34 1.96
N TYR A 23 9.20 -6.64 3.21
CA TYR A 23 9.97 -5.73 4.05
C TYR A 23 11.10 -6.44 4.79
N GLU A 24 12.16 -5.69 5.04
CA GLU A 24 13.32 -6.07 5.86
C GLU A 24 13.76 -4.84 6.66
N GLY A 25 13.51 -4.84 7.97
CA GLY A 25 13.70 -3.65 8.79
C GLY A 25 12.84 -2.47 8.29
N PRO A 26 13.45 -1.30 7.97
CA PRO A 26 12.75 -0.15 7.42
C PRO A 26 12.52 -0.23 5.91
N ASP A 27 13.18 -1.15 5.21
CA ASP A 27 13.13 -1.23 3.76
C ASP A 27 11.87 -1.96 3.32
N ILE A 28 11.06 -1.32 2.47
CA ILE A 28 9.82 -1.88 1.93
C ILE A 28 9.90 -1.86 0.41
N ARG A 29 9.58 -2.98 -0.23
CA ARG A 29 9.57 -3.15 -1.68
C ARG A 29 8.27 -3.78 -2.16
N LEU A 30 7.73 -3.26 -3.26
CA LEU A 30 6.60 -3.86 -3.96
C LEU A 30 7.09 -5.04 -4.79
N VAL A 31 6.57 -6.24 -4.53
CA VAL A 31 7.00 -7.48 -5.21
C VAL A 31 5.93 -8.08 -6.12
N SER A 32 4.68 -7.66 -5.98
CA SER A 32 3.61 -8.06 -6.89
C SER A 32 2.53 -7.00 -6.99
N ARG A 33 2.07 -6.75 -8.22
CA ARG A 33 0.92 -5.93 -8.54
C ARG A 33 -0.04 -6.74 -9.41
N GLN A 34 -1.25 -6.99 -8.92
CA GLN A 34 -2.22 -7.81 -9.61
C GLN A 34 -3.59 -7.14 -9.61
N ARG A 35 -4.16 -6.90 -10.79
CA ARG A 35 -5.56 -6.52 -10.92
C ARG A 35 -6.46 -7.71 -10.57
N VAL A 36 -7.49 -7.48 -9.78
CA VAL A 36 -8.44 -8.49 -9.32
C VAL A 36 -9.87 -7.99 -9.44
N ASP A 37 -10.79 -8.88 -9.79
CA ASP A 37 -12.23 -8.61 -9.86
C ASP A 37 -12.84 -8.78 -8.46
N ALA A 38 -12.51 -7.85 -7.57
CA ALA A 38 -12.97 -7.84 -6.19
C ALA A 38 -13.29 -6.41 -5.73
N ALA A 39 -14.32 -6.28 -4.89
CA ALA A 39 -14.62 -5.03 -4.23
C ALA A 39 -13.49 -4.70 -3.22
N PRO A 40 -12.83 -3.53 -3.33
CA PRO A 40 -11.86 -3.09 -2.35
C PRO A 40 -12.57 -2.70 -1.03
N PRO A 41 -11.85 -2.66 0.11
CA PRO A 41 -12.39 -2.11 1.33
C PRO A 41 -12.82 -0.64 1.13
N PRO A 42 -13.85 -0.14 1.84
CA PRO A 42 -14.24 1.25 1.76
C PRO A 42 -13.10 2.18 2.20
N THR A 43 -13.07 3.38 1.63
CA THR A 43 -12.11 4.43 2.03
C THR A 43 -12.42 4.90 3.44
N ASP A 44 -11.37 5.16 4.21
CA ASP A 44 -11.44 5.96 5.43
C ASP A 44 -11.47 7.47 5.10
N ASP A 45 -11.64 8.29 6.12
CA ASP A 45 -11.79 9.74 6.01
C ASP A 45 -10.58 10.43 5.34
N LEU A 46 -10.87 11.20 4.29
CA LEU A 46 -9.90 11.97 3.50
C LEU A 46 -9.79 13.44 3.94
N THR A 47 -10.46 13.87 5.01
CA THR A 47 -10.39 15.27 5.48
C THR A 47 -9.23 15.53 6.45
N GLY A 48 -8.69 14.48 7.08
CA GLY A 48 -7.53 14.57 7.96
C GLY A 48 -6.22 14.85 7.20
N PRO A 49 -5.11 15.15 7.88
CA PRO A 49 -3.85 15.51 7.22
C PRO A 49 -3.30 14.38 6.35
N HIS A 50 -2.61 14.74 5.25
CA HIS A 50 -1.95 13.83 4.31
C HIS A 50 -0.45 14.14 4.27
N PRO A 51 0.34 13.65 5.24
CA PRO A 51 1.76 13.91 5.29
C PRO A 51 2.43 13.44 4.00
N THR A 52 3.26 14.30 3.42
CA THR A 52 4.17 13.98 2.33
C THR A 52 5.59 13.99 2.88
N ALA A 53 6.56 13.52 2.10
CA ALA A 53 7.96 13.71 2.46
C ALA A 53 8.32 15.20 2.70
N ALA A 54 7.64 16.13 2.00
CA ALA A 54 7.88 17.57 2.12
C ALA A 54 7.27 18.19 3.38
N THR A 55 6.29 17.54 4.01
CA THR A 55 5.59 18.03 5.22
C THR A 55 5.86 17.13 6.43
N ALA A 56 6.94 16.35 6.38
CA ALA A 56 7.35 15.46 7.45
C ALA A 56 7.63 16.27 8.74
N GLY A 57 7.00 15.87 9.84
CA GLY A 57 7.11 16.55 11.14
C GLY A 57 6.11 17.69 11.38
N GLU A 58 5.30 18.08 10.39
CA GLU A 58 4.26 19.10 10.56
C GLU A 58 2.92 18.51 11.05
N SER A 59 2.70 17.22 10.84
CA SER A 59 1.49 16.52 11.30
C SER A 59 1.63 16.06 12.74
N GLU A 60 0.53 16.00 13.48
CA GLU A 60 0.48 15.36 14.81
C GLU A 60 -0.14 13.95 14.77
N VAL A 61 -0.57 13.50 13.59
CA VAL A 61 -1.28 12.22 13.43
C VAL A 61 -0.29 11.06 13.48
N LYS A 62 -0.71 9.97 14.11
CA LYS A 62 0.10 8.77 14.36
C LYS A 62 -0.63 7.54 13.84
N GLY A 63 0.14 6.51 13.51
CA GLY A 63 -0.39 5.23 13.05
C GLY A 63 0.20 4.80 11.71
N PHE A 64 -0.45 3.83 11.07
CA PHE A 64 -0.10 3.33 9.75
C PHE A 64 -1.33 3.36 8.85
N TRP A 65 -1.18 3.87 7.65
CA TRP A 65 -2.22 3.84 6.64
C TRP A 65 -1.63 3.87 5.24
N VAL A 66 -2.46 3.49 4.28
CA VAL A 66 -2.13 3.51 2.86
C VAL A 66 -2.99 4.55 2.18
N GLU A 67 -2.41 5.32 1.26
CA GLU A 67 -3.13 6.26 0.41
C GLU A 67 -2.89 5.95 -1.06
N VAL A 68 -3.96 5.97 -1.85
CA VAL A 68 -3.83 6.13 -3.31
C VAL A 68 -3.87 7.62 -3.59
N ARG A 69 -2.86 8.15 -4.28
CA ARG A 69 -2.76 9.58 -4.58
C ARG A 69 -2.71 9.83 -6.07
N ASP A 70 -3.17 11.00 -6.47
CA ASP A 70 -2.94 11.54 -7.81
C ASP A 70 -1.54 12.15 -7.96
N GLY A 71 -1.19 12.55 -9.19
CA GLY A 71 0.09 13.22 -9.48
C GLY A 71 0.27 14.58 -8.80
N ARG A 72 -0.76 15.10 -8.12
CA ARG A 72 -0.72 16.35 -7.33
C ARG A 72 -0.65 16.07 -5.83
N GLN A 73 -0.33 14.83 -5.42
CA GLN A 73 -0.27 14.37 -4.02
C GLN A 73 -1.61 14.39 -3.28
N ARG A 74 -2.74 14.52 -3.99
CA ARG A 74 -4.06 14.51 -3.36
C ARG A 74 -4.53 13.06 -3.18
N PRO A 75 -5.02 12.67 -1.99
CA PRO A 75 -5.51 11.33 -1.78
C PRO A 75 -6.87 11.13 -2.47
N LEU A 76 -6.97 10.04 -3.21
CA LEU A 76 -8.21 9.55 -3.81
C LEU A 76 -8.83 8.41 -2.99
N TYR A 77 -8.01 7.76 -2.17
CA TYR A 77 -8.38 6.67 -1.28
C TYR A 77 -7.46 6.64 -0.07
N ARG A 78 -7.99 6.26 1.08
CA ARG A 78 -7.22 6.00 2.30
C ARG A 78 -7.69 4.71 2.95
N ARG A 79 -6.74 3.96 3.50
CA ARG A 79 -7.02 2.83 4.38
C ARG A 79 -6.13 2.84 5.61
N VAL A 80 -6.73 3.04 6.78
CA VAL A 80 -6.07 2.91 8.08
C VAL A 80 -5.94 1.42 8.42
N MET A 81 -4.73 1.02 8.82
CA MET A 81 -4.42 -0.38 9.10
C MET A 81 -3.53 -0.49 10.33
N HIS A 82 -3.47 -1.69 10.92
CA HIS A 82 -2.41 -1.98 11.89
C HIS A 82 -1.05 -2.02 11.18
N PRO A 83 0.03 -1.55 11.82
CA PRO A 83 1.37 -1.64 11.26
C PRO A 83 1.71 -3.10 10.88
N PRO A 84 2.05 -3.38 9.61
CA PRO A 84 2.34 -4.75 9.18
C PRO A 84 3.75 -5.22 9.60
N VAL A 85 4.65 -4.27 9.84
CA VAL A 85 5.99 -4.53 10.38
C VAL A 85 5.87 -4.75 11.89
N ARG A 86 6.01 -6.01 12.32
CA ARG A 86 6.02 -6.37 13.75
C ARG A 86 7.46 -6.46 14.23
N HIS A 87 7.83 -5.61 15.18
CA HIS A 87 9.16 -5.59 15.81
C HIS A 87 9.29 -6.56 17.01
N ASP A 88 8.20 -7.27 17.33
CA ASP A 88 8.17 -8.30 18.35
C ASP A 88 7.68 -9.63 17.76
N ALA A 89 8.32 -10.72 18.17
CA ALA A 89 7.85 -12.07 17.95
C ALA A 89 7.29 -12.61 19.28
N GLU A 90 6.04 -13.10 19.25
CA GLU A 90 5.49 -13.88 20.36
C GLU A 90 6.11 -15.27 20.33
N VAL A 91 7.02 -15.53 21.27
CA VAL A 91 7.67 -16.82 21.46
C VAL A 91 6.95 -17.55 22.58
N PHE A 92 6.41 -18.72 22.27
CA PHE A 92 5.91 -19.66 23.26
C PHE A 92 7.11 -20.40 23.85
N SER A 93 7.23 -20.43 25.17
CA SER A 93 8.22 -21.23 25.87
C SER A 93 7.55 -22.40 26.59
N ASP A 94 8.28 -23.51 26.74
CA ASP A 94 7.82 -24.68 27.50
C ASP A 94 7.84 -24.46 29.03
N ASP A 95 8.22 -23.26 29.49
CA ASP A 95 8.14 -22.86 30.89
C ASP A 95 6.69 -22.47 31.24
N ALA A 96 6.06 -23.24 32.13
CA ALA A 96 4.69 -23.05 32.55
C ALA A 96 4.42 -21.65 33.15
N GLU A 97 5.46 -20.98 33.68
CA GLU A 97 5.38 -19.62 34.26
C GLU A 97 5.68 -18.51 33.23
N ARG A 98 6.18 -18.84 32.03
CA ARG A 98 6.50 -17.91 30.92
C ARG A 98 6.01 -18.44 29.58
N SER A 99 4.78 -18.91 29.53
CA SER A 99 4.19 -19.56 28.37
C SER A 99 4.01 -18.62 27.16
N LEU A 100 4.13 -17.31 27.34
CA LEU A 100 4.11 -16.30 26.27
C LEU A 100 5.12 -15.18 26.58
N ALA A 101 6.17 -15.04 25.77
CA ALA A 101 7.14 -13.96 25.88
C ALA A 101 7.30 -13.23 24.54
N ARG A 102 7.27 -11.89 24.55
CA ARG A 102 7.60 -11.07 23.38
C ARG A 102 9.10 -10.83 23.34
N VAL A 103 9.75 -11.30 22.30
CA VAL A 103 11.18 -11.10 22.08
C VAL A 103 11.37 -10.05 20.98
N PRO A 104 12.22 -9.03 21.19
CA PRO A 104 12.60 -8.08 20.14
C PRO A 104 13.16 -8.83 18.93
N VAL A 105 12.72 -8.45 17.73
CA VAL A 105 13.30 -8.94 16.48
C VAL A 105 14.19 -7.83 15.92
N ASP A 106 15.50 -8.04 15.91
CA ASP A 106 16.48 -7.04 15.48
C ASP A 106 16.31 -6.67 13.99
N GLU A 107 15.94 -7.65 13.15
CA GLU A 107 15.70 -7.49 11.71
C GLU A 107 14.34 -8.11 11.33
N PRO A 108 13.22 -7.39 11.54
CA PRO A 108 11.90 -7.91 11.21
C PRO A 108 11.79 -8.01 9.68
N LYS A 109 11.38 -9.18 9.20
CA LYS A 109 11.16 -9.44 7.78
C LYS A 109 9.85 -10.15 7.54
N GLY A 110 9.20 -9.86 6.41
CA GLY A 110 7.96 -10.50 6.05
C GLY A 110 7.29 -9.91 4.82
N THR A 111 6.07 -10.36 4.58
CA THR A 111 5.21 -9.88 3.49
C THR A 111 3.90 -9.34 4.05
N PHE A 112 3.33 -8.32 3.42
CA PHE A 112 1.93 -7.94 3.64
C PHE A 112 1.26 -7.57 2.32
N ALA A 113 -0.07 -7.71 2.30
CA ALA A 113 -0.87 -7.38 1.13
C ALA A 113 -1.79 -6.20 1.41
N VAL A 114 -1.94 -5.34 0.40
CA VAL A 114 -2.90 -4.24 0.39
C VAL A 114 -3.79 -4.40 -0.83
N LEU A 115 -5.09 -4.17 -0.66
CA LEU A 115 -6.06 -4.12 -1.74
C LEU A 115 -6.57 -2.69 -1.88
N VAL A 116 -6.24 -2.03 -2.98
CA VAL A 116 -6.68 -0.66 -3.29
C VAL A 116 -7.65 -0.66 -4.47
N PRO A 117 -8.62 0.28 -4.52
CA PRO A 117 -9.45 0.47 -5.71
C PRO A 117 -8.60 0.83 -6.94
N GLU A 118 -9.01 0.35 -8.12
CA GLU A 118 -8.54 0.91 -9.38
C GLU A 118 -9.30 2.21 -9.65
N ILE A 119 -8.61 3.35 -9.46
CA ILE A 119 -9.21 4.69 -9.59
C ILE A 119 -8.59 5.41 -10.78
N GLU A 120 -9.42 5.99 -11.65
CA GLU A 120 -8.96 6.86 -12.72
C GLU A 120 -8.21 8.09 -12.16
N GLY A 121 -7.03 8.39 -12.71
CA GLY A 121 -6.17 9.47 -12.22
C GLY A 121 -5.33 9.12 -10.99
N ALA A 122 -5.41 7.89 -10.48
CA ALA A 122 -4.45 7.37 -9.52
C ALA A 122 -3.05 7.29 -10.16
N ASP A 123 -2.06 7.81 -9.43
CA ASP A 123 -0.67 7.85 -9.87
C ASP A 123 0.19 6.86 -9.08
N HIS A 124 0.09 6.90 -7.75
CA HIS A 124 0.89 6.06 -6.87
C HIS A 124 0.16 5.66 -5.59
N VAL A 125 0.69 4.63 -4.94
CA VAL A 125 0.38 4.29 -3.54
C VAL A 125 1.47 4.85 -2.63
N ALA A 126 1.06 5.56 -1.59
CA ALA A 126 1.92 6.00 -0.50
C ALA A 126 1.66 5.16 0.76
N LEU A 127 2.72 4.64 1.36
CA LEU A 127 2.69 4.08 2.71
C LEU A 127 3.02 5.21 3.68
N VAL A 128 2.12 5.46 4.62
CA VAL A 128 2.27 6.52 5.62
C VAL A 128 2.32 5.87 6.99
N SER A 129 3.38 6.16 7.75
CA SER A 129 3.61 5.53 9.04
C SER A 129 4.29 6.48 10.01
N SER A 130 3.92 6.39 11.28
CA SER A 130 4.83 6.74 12.37
C SER A 130 6.11 5.90 12.25
N PRO A 131 7.27 6.38 12.76
CA PRO A 131 8.53 5.64 12.65
C PRO A 131 8.34 4.18 13.06
N LEU A 132 8.78 3.28 12.19
CA LEU A 132 8.68 1.84 12.41
C LEU A 132 9.61 1.43 13.57
N THR A 133 10.72 2.14 13.77
CA THR A 133 11.66 1.89 14.87
C THR A 133 11.10 2.36 16.22
N PRO A 134 11.18 1.53 17.29
CA PRO A 134 10.86 1.95 18.64
C PRO A 134 11.77 3.10 19.09
N GLY A 135 11.19 4.20 19.56
CA GLY A 135 11.90 5.33 20.15
C GLY A 135 11.16 5.84 21.40
N PRO A 136 11.80 6.69 22.23
CA PRO A 136 11.19 7.21 23.46
C PRO A 136 9.95 8.08 23.21
N THR A 137 9.67 8.45 21.96
CA THR A 137 8.49 9.20 21.56
C THR A 137 7.98 8.66 20.22
N VAL A 138 6.69 8.31 20.15
CA VAL A 138 6.05 7.97 18.86
C VAL A 138 5.98 9.26 18.04
N ALA A 139 6.86 9.39 17.05
CA ALA A 139 6.87 10.55 16.16
C ALA A 139 5.64 10.54 15.24
N ALA A 140 5.35 11.71 14.69
CA ALA A 140 4.30 11.90 13.71
C ALA A 140 4.48 10.96 12.50
N ALA A 141 3.37 10.57 11.91
CA ALA A 141 3.39 9.79 10.69
C ALA A 141 3.87 10.62 9.51
N ALA A 142 4.70 10.01 8.68
CA ALA A 142 5.21 10.57 7.45
C ALA A 142 5.09 9.53 6.33
N GLU A 143 5.17 9.99 5.08
CA GLU A 143 5.32 9.08 3.95
C GLU A 143 6.65 8.33 4.09
N VAL A 144 6.58 7.01 4.24
CA VAL A 144 7.76 6.14 4.41
C VAL A 144 8.13 5.40 3.14
N ALA A 145 7.19 5.25 2.20
CA ALA A 145 7.45 4.68 0.88
C ALA A 145 6.38 5.11 -0.13
N ARG A 146 6.75 5.12 -1.41
CA ARG A 146 5.83 5.32 -2.54
C ARG A 146 6.10 4.35 -3.68
N PHE A 147 5.03 3.93 -4.35
CA PHE A 147 5.10 2.97 -5.45
C PHE A 147 4.14 3.36 -6.58
N SER A 148 4.62 3.38 -7.83
CA SER A 148 3.80 3.76 -8.98
C SER A 148 2.69 2.75 -9.24
N LEU A 149 1.48 3.24 -9.53
CA LEU A 149 0.34 2.43 -9.99
C LEU A 149 0.23 2.40 -11.51
N THR A 150 0.87 3.33 -12.20
CA THR A 150 1.02 3.24 -13.65
C THR A 150 1.94 2.07 -13.97
N PRO A 151 1.66 1.22 -14.97
CA PRO A 151 2.67 0.32 -15.48
C PRO A 151 3.88 1.16 -15.89
N ASP A 152 5.07 0.74 -15.47
CA ASP A 152 6.28 1.13 -16.18
C ASP A 152 5.98 0.78 -17.64
N THR A 153 5.88 1.81 -18.47
CA THR A 153 5.85 1.59 -19.91
C THR A 153 7.28 1.22 -20.25
N ASP A 154 7.67 -0.01 -19.91
CA ASP A 154 8.88 -0.59 -20.44
C ASP A 154 8.75 -0.46 -21.95
N GLU A 155 9.75 0.21 -22.54
CA GLU A 155 9.91 0.37 -23.96
C GLU A 155 9.51 -0.93 -24.65
N THR A 156 8.54 -0.82 -25.54
CA THR A 156 8.41 -1.79 -26.62
C THR A 156 9.76 -1.77 -27.33
N ASP A 157 10.63 -2.72 -27.01
CA ASP A 157 11.74 -3.11 -27.87
C ASP A 157 11.09 -3.78 -29.10
N GLU A 158 10.45 -2.95 -29.93
CA GLU A 158 10.14 -3.30 -31.30
C GLU A 158 11.48 -3.49 -31.97
N THR A 159 11.90 -4.75 -32.04
CA THR A 159 12.94 -5.21 -32.93
C THR A 159 12.65 -4.67 -34.33
N PRO A 160 13.46 -3.79 -34.93
CA PRO A 160 13.43 -3.65 -36.36
C PRO A 160 14.16 -4.87 -36.92
N GLU A 161 13.40 -5.75 -37.56
CA GLU A 161 13.91 -6.61 -38.61
C GLU A 161 14.79 -5.78 -39.57
N GLY A 162 16.10 -5.90 -39.44
CA GLY A 162 17.05 -5.67 -40.52
C GLY A 162 17.53 -7.06 -40.97
N GLY A 163 17.35 -7.53 -42.19
CA GLY A 163 17.33 -6.79 -43.44
C GLY A 163 18.51 -7.25 -44.28
N ARG A 164 18.36 -8.39 -44.96
CA ARG A 164 18.81 -8.75 -46.33
C ARG A 164 19.02 -10.24 -46.51
#